data_AF-A0A956VU14-F1
#
_entry.id   AF-A0A956VU14-F1
#
_cell.length_a   1.000
_cell.length_b   1.000
_cell.length_c   1.000
_cell.angle_alpha   90.00
_cell.angle_beta   90.00
_cell.angle_gamma   90.00
#
_symmetry.space_group_name_H-M   'P 1'
#
loop_
_entity.id
_entity.type
_entity.pdbx_description
1 polymer ?
#
loop_
_entity_poly.entity_id
_entity_poly.type
_entity_poly.pdbx_seq_one_letter_code
_entity_poly.pdbx_strand_id
1 'polypeptide(L)'
;MTSRTSTEGIARLSDIPIPDEGPLTPQQGVEAFRRAVAEGREWYPALLEVIARWVAPEEEVDGVRLHYLIAGEAFDWLLLAQRLLEAAGELVPEAEAEKLVVEGVAPRNETEEEFEAAIGPAKYRAHLNFQYGVV
;
A
#
# COMPACT_ATOMS: atom_id res chain seq x y z
N MET A 1 -23.19 -34.97 -1.87
CA MET A 1 -23.66 -33.78 -1.15
C MET A 1 -22.42 -33.07 -0.63
N THR A 2 -21.77 -32.33 -1.52
CA THR A 2 -20.41 -31.82 -1.30
C THR A 2 -20.52 -30.33 -1.05
N SER A 3 -20.65 -29.97 0.22
CA SER A 3 -20.59 -28.58 0.66
C SER A 3 -19.63 -28.51 1.82
N ARG A 4 -18.42 -28.03 1.51
CA ARG A 4 -17.56 -27.35 2.46
C ARG A 4 -17.04 -26.13 1.71
N THR A 5 -17.85 -25.08 1.71
CA THR A 5 -17.36 -23.71 1.63
C THR A 5 -16.44 -23.53 2.83
N SER A 6 -15.13 -23.66 2.60
CA SER A 6 -14.14 -23.12 3.53
C SER A 6 -14.27 -21.61 3.41
N THR A 7 -14.92 -21.01 4.39
CA THR A 7 -14.82 -19.58 4.68
C THR A 7 -13.34 -19.29 4.92
N GLU A 8 -12.66 -18.74 3.91
CA GLU A 8 -11.38 -18.06 4.09
C GLU A 8 -11.63 -16.92 5.09
N GLY A 9 -11.04 -17.04 6.28
CA GLY A 9 -11.05 -15.98 7.26
C GLY A 9 -10.30 -14.81 6.67
N ILE A 10 -11.02 -13.73 6.35
CA ILE A 10 -10.45 -12.46 5.94
C ILE A 10 -9.51 -12.02 7.07
N ALA A 11 -8.20 -12.10 6.86
CA ALA A 11 -7.24 -11.61 7.84
C ALA A 11 -7.51 -10.11 8.06
N ARG A 12 -7.68 -9.69 9.31
CA ARG A 12 -7.86 -8.25 9.60
C ARG A 12 -6.53 -7.56 9.35
N LEU A 13 -6.53 -6.30 8.91
CA LEU A 13 -5.28 -5.54 8.80
C LEU A 13 -4.56 -5.42 10.15
N SER A 14 -5.31 -5.47 11.25
CA SER A 14 -4.76 -5.52 12.61
C SER A 14 -3.96 -6.80 12.93
N ASP A 15 -4.10 -7.86 12.12
CA ASP A 15 -3.28 -9.06 12.17
C ASP A 15 -2.02 -8.97 11.28
N ILE A 16 -1.85 -7.88 10.52
CA ILE A 16 -0.59 -7.62 9.81
C ILE A 16 0.47 -7.31 10.87
N PRO A 17 1.51 -8.15 11.01
CA PRO A 17 2.58 -7.85 11.94
C PRO A 17 3.25 -6.54 11.50
N ILE A 18 3.47 -5.62 12.43
CA ILE A 18 4.36 -4.48 12.20
C ILE A 18 5.70 -5.09 11.71
N PRO A 19 6.17 -4.78 10.49
CA PRO A 19 7.26 -5.54 9.90
C PRO A 19 8.54 -5.41 10.73
N ASP A 20 9.10 -6.54 11.19
CA ASP A 20 10.46 -6.63 11.76
C ASP A 20 11.53 -6.50 10.66
N GLU A 21 11.12 -6.62 9.39
CA GLU A 21 11.98 -6.52 8.23
C GLU A 21 12.31 -5.07 7.85
N GLY A 22 13.58 -4.83 7.54
CA GLY A 22 14.14 -3.52 7.27
C GLY A 22 13.58 -2.75 6.06
N PRO A 23 14.08 -1.51 5.86
CA PRO A 23 13.59 -0.58 4.86
C PRO A 23 13.77 -1.09 3.42
N LEU A 24 12.86 -0.68 2.54
CA LEU A 24 12.85 -1.04 1.13
C LEU A 24 13.24 0.16 0.25
N THR A 25 14.26 -0.04 -0.59
CA THR A 25 14.51 0.84 -1.74
C THR A 25 13.40 0.66 -2.80
N PRO A 26 13.25 1.58 -3.77
CA PRO A 26 12.16 1.48 -4.74
C PRO A 26 12.11 0.16 -5.50
N GLN A 27 13.25 -0.31 -5.99
CA GLN A 27 13.34 -1.57 -6.71
C GLN A 27 13.01 -2.77 -5.81
N GLN A 28 13.45 -2.75 -4.55
CA GLN A 28 13.10 -3.78 -3.58
C GLN A 28 11.61 -3.78 -3.24
N GLY A 29 10.99 -2.61 -3.08
CA GLY A 29 9.57 -2.47 -2.76
C GLY A 29 8.68 -2.98 -3.89
N VAL A 30 9.00 -2.59 -5.13
CA VAL A 30 8.28 -3.06 -6.32
C VAL A 30 8.40 -4.59 -6.47
N GLU A 31 9.60 -5.13 -6.33
CA GLU A 31 9.82 -6.58 -6.43
C GLU A 31 9.13 -7.35 -5.31
N ALA A 32 9.19 -6.84 -4.07
CA ALA A 32 8.51 -7.44 -2.92
C ALA A 32 7.00 -7.47 -3.12
N PHE A 33 6.41 -6.38 -3.61
CA PHE A 33 4.99 -6.30 -3.90
C PHE A 33 4.57 -7.30 -4.98
N ARG A 34 5.26 -7.29 -6.13
CA ARG A 34 4.98 -8.21 -7.24
C ARG A 34 5.06 -9.66 -6.82
N ARG A 35 6.10 -10.01 -6.04
CA ARG A 35 6.28 -11.36 -5.52
C ARG A 35 5.13 -11.76 -4.60
N ALA A 36 4.75 -10.91 -3.64
CA ALA A 36 3.66 -11.19 -2.73
C ALA A 36 2.35 -11.50 -3.46
N VAL A 37 1.98 -10.69 -4.45
CA VAL A 37 0.76 -10.90 -5.24
C VAL A 37 0.87 -12.16 -6.11
N ALA A 38 2.03 -12.40 -6.74
CA ALA A 38 2.26 -13.61 -7.54
C ALA A 38 2.22 -14.91 -6.72
N GLU A 39 2.56 -14.85 -5.44
CA GLU A 39 2.45 -15.95 -4.47
C GLU A 39 1.01 -16.16 -3.96
N GLY A 40 0.05 -15.35 -4.42
CA GLY A 40 -1.36 -15.44 -4.05
C GLY A 40 -1.71 -14.70 -2.75
N ARG A 41 -0.81 -13.84 -2.23
CA ARG A 41 -1.19 -12.96 -1.12
C ARG A 41 -2.18 -11.92 -1.59
N GLU A 42 -3.04 -11.50 -0.68
CA GLU A 42 -4.00 -10.43 -0.92
C GLU A 42 -3.26 -9.12 -1.21
N TRP A 43 -3.59 -8.51 -2.35
CA TRP A 43 -2.80 -7.39 -2.89
C TRP A 43 -2.82 -6.16 -1.98
N TYR A 44 -3.94 -5.84 -1.37
CA TYR A 44 -4.06 -4.60 -0.60
C TYR A 44 -3.29 -4.65 0.74
N PRO A 45 -3.37 -5.72 1.56
CA PRO A 45 -2.44 -5.92 2.67
C PRO A 45 -0.96 -5.89 2.26
N ALA A 46 -0.60 -6.58 1.17
CA ALA A 46 0.77 -6.59 0.67
C ALA A 46 1.25 -5.20 0.21
N LEU A 47 0.35 -4.40 -0.35
CA LEU A 47 0.59 -3.01 -0.73
C LEU A 47 0.94 -2.17 0.50
N LEU A 48 0.12 -2.23 1.55
CA LEU A 48 0.35 -1.46 2.78
C LEU A 48 1.65 -1.87 3.49
N GLU A 49 1.99 -3.17 3.51
CA GLU A 49 3.26 -3.65 4.06
C GLU A 49 4.48 -3.05 3.33
N VAL A 50 4.41 -2.96 2.00
CA VAL A 50 5.49 -2.36 1.20
C VAL A 50 5.54 -0.85 1.42
N ILE A 51 4.38 -0.18 1.45
CA ILE A 51 4.29 1.25 1.76
C ILE A 51 4.90 1.54 3.13
N ALA A 52 4.62 0.75 4.16
CA ALA A 52 5.15 0.93 5.51
C ALA A 52 6.70 0.94 5.53
N ARG A 53 7.33 0.13 4.68
CA ARG A 53 8.79 -0.06 4.62
C ARG A 53 9.49 0.83 3.60
N TRP A 54 8.73 1.52 2.74
CA TRP A 54 9.30 2.36 1.69
C TRP A 54 10.03 3.59 2.24
N VAL A 55 11.29 3.79 1.85
CA VAL A 55 12.11 4.91 2.39
C VAL A 55 12.45 6.01 1.41
N ALA A 56 12.26 5.79 0.11
CA ALA A 56 12.60 6.81 -0.87
C ALA A 56 11.53 7.93 -0.89
N PRO A 57 11.90 9.20 -0.64
CA PRO A 57 10.95 10.32 -0.69
C PRO A 57 10.55 10.65 -2.13
N GLU A 58 11.37 10.27 -3.10
CA GLU A 58 11.13 10.41 -4.54
C GLU A 58 11.89 9.35 -5.33
N GLU A 59 11.48 9.10 -6.56
CA GLU A 59 12.22 8.28 -7.53
C GLU A 59 12.02 8.80 -8.97
N GLU A 60 12.84 8.31 -9.90
CA GLU A 60 12.68 8.58 -11.33
C GLU A 60 12.32 7.28 -12.06
N VAL A 61 11.16 7.28 -12.74
CA VAL A 61 10.61 6.13 -13.46
C VAL A 61 10.30 6.58 -14.88
N ASP A 62 10.93 5.94 -15.87
CA ASP A 62 10.74 6.26 -17.28
C ASP A 62 10.90 7.76 -17.62
N GLY A 63 11.82 8.43 -16.92
CA GLY A 63 12.08 9.87 -17.07
C GLY A 63 11.08 10.78 -16.36
N VAL A 64 10.12 10.23 -15.62
CA VAL A 64 9.17 10.96 -14.78
C VAL A 64 9.64 10.91 -13.32
N ARG A 65 9.75 12.08 -12.68
CA ARG A 65 10.06 12.20 -11.25
C ARG A 65 8.77 12.04 -10.44
N LEU A 66 8.73 11.06 -9.56
CA LEU A 66 7.63 10.81 -8.63
C LEU A 66 8.04 11.30 -7.24
N HIS A 67 7.28 12.23 -6.67
CA HIS A 67 7.54 12.81 -5.35
C HIS A 67 6.52 12.28 -4.33
N TYR A 68 6.93 11.32 -3.52
CA TYR A 68 6.06 10.71 -2.51
C TYR A 68 5.99 11.51 -1.22
N LEU A 69 7.09 12.18 -0.83
CA LEU A 69 7.14 13.00 0.37
C LEU A 69 7.34 14.47 -0.02
N ILE A 70 6.28 15.27 0.14
CA ILE A 70 6.26 16.69 -0.20
C ILE A 70 6.72 17.49 1.02
N ALA A 71 7.72 18.36 0.81
CA ALA A 71 8.32 19.23 1.84
C ALA A 71 8.84 18.51 3.11
N GLY A 72 9.00 17.18 3.06
CA GLY A 72 9.36 16.38 4.24
C GLY A 72 8.21 16.10 5.21
N GLU A 73 6.99 16.55 4.89
CA GLU A 73 5.88 16.64 5.84
C GLU A 73 4.62 15.91 5.38
N ALA A 74 4.37 15.88 4.07
CA ALA A 74 3.14 15.35 3.50
C ALA A 74 3.44 14.13 2.62
N PHE A 75 2.89 12.97 3.00
CA PHE A 75 3.12 11.70 2.31
C PHE A 75 1.96 11.38 1.36
N ASP A 76 2.21 11.50 0.05
CA ASP A 76 1.30 11.09 -1.03
C ASP A 76 1.40 9.57 -1.23
N TRP A 77 0.73 8.84 -0.35
CA TRP A 77 0.72 7.38 -0.38
C TRP A 77 -0.07 6.81 -1.58
N LEU A 78 -1.02 7.57 -2.14
CA LEU A 78 -1.79 7.16 -3.32
C LEU A 78 -0.91 7.16 -4.57
N LEU A 79 0.00 8.13 -4.71
CA LEU A 79 0.99 8.10 -5.78
C LEU A 79 1.92 6.88 -5.66
N LEU A 80 2.35 6.53 -4.45
CA LEU A 80 3.13 5.31 -4.24
C LEU A 80 2.30 4.05 -4.50
N ALA A 81 1.02 4.05 -4.13
CA ALA A 81 0.12 2.95 -4.42
C ALA A 81 -0.04 2.74 -5.93
N GLN A 82 -0.27 3.81 -6.69
CA GLN A 82 -0.33 3.78 -8.14
C GLN A 82 0.94 3.17 -8.74
N ARG A 83 2.12 3.63 -8.32
CA ARG A 83 3.42 3.12 -8.77
C ARG A 83 3.57 1.60 -8.59
N LEU A 84 3.10 1.07 -7.47
CA LEU A 84 3.16 -0.35 -7.14
C LEU A 84 2.14 -1.16 -7.95
N LEU A 85 0.91 -0.64 -8.09
CA LEU A 85 -0.15 -1.25 -8.88
C LEU A 85 0.20 -1.34 -10.37
N GLU A 86 0.74 -0.27 -10.95
CA GLU A 86 1.24 -0.26 -12.33
C GLU A 86 2.34 -1.30 -12.56
N ALA A 87 3.20 -1.53 -11.56
CA ALA A 87 4.24 -2.56 -11.66
C ALA A 87 3.72 -3.98 -11.51
N ALA A 88 2.62 -4.18 -10.77
CA ALA A 88 1.96 -5.47 -10.63
C ALA A 88 1.14 -5.82 -11.88
N GLY A 89 0.58 -4.83 -12.58
CA GLY A 89 -0.19 -5.02 -13.80
C GLY A 89 -1.38 -5.96 -13.57
N GLU A 90 -1.55 -6.95 -14.45
CA GLU A 90 -2.66 -7.91 -14.44
C GLU A 90 -2.71 -8.82 -13.19
N LEU A 91 -1.71 -8.76 -12.30
CA LEU A 91 -1.73 -9.47 -11.04
C LEU A 91 -2.77 -8.92 -10.05
N VAL A 92 -3.24 -7.68 -10.26
CA VAL A 92 -4.23 -7.02 -9.41
C VAL A 92 -5.50 -6.72 -10.23
N PRO A 93 -6.72 -6.87 -9.67
CA PRO A 93 -7.94 -6.49 -10.36
C PRO A 93 -7.94 -5.00 -10.72
N GLU A 94 -7.93 -4.69 -12.02
CA GLU A 94 -7.84 -3.31 -12.55
C GLU A 94 -8.92 -2.39 -11.97
N ALA A 95 -10.17 -2.87 -11.90
CA ALA A 95 -11.28 -2.08 -11.38
C ALA A 95 -11.13 -1.70 -9.89
N GLU A 96 -10.53 -2.57 -9.07
CA GLU A 96 -10.27 -2.26 -7.66
C GLU A 96 -9.07 -1.32 -7.51
N ALA A 97 -8.02 -1.54 -8.31
CA ALA A 97 -6.82 -0.70 -8.35
C ALA A 97 -7.17 0.74 -8.76
N GLU A 98 -7.95 0.91 -9.83
CA GLU A 98 -8.42 2.21 -10.30
C GLU A 98 -9.26 2.91 -9.23
N LYS A 99 -10.20 2.18 -8.61
CA LYS A 99 -11.04 2.74 -7.55
C LYS A 99 -10.23 3.22 -6.35
N LEU A 100 -9.19 2.50 -5.96
CA LEU A 100 -8.29 2.94 -4.89
C LEU A 100 -7.54 4.23 -5.28
N VAL A 101 -6.91 4.26 -6.45
CA VAL A 101 -6.06 5.38 -6.87
C VAL A 101 -6.87 6.64 -7.16
N VAL A 102 -8.05 6.49 -7.76
CA VAL A 102 -8.89 7.61 -8.20
C VAL A 102 -9.85 8.09 -7.10
N GLU A 103 -10.49 7.16 -6.38
CA GLU A 103 -11.51 7.49 -5.40
C GLU A 103 -11.01 7.43 -3.95
N GLY A 104 -9.81 6.89 -3.72
CA GLY A 104 -9.29 6.63 -2.36
C GLY A 104 -10.04 5.50 -1.64
N VAL A 105 -10.78 4.67 -2.38
CA VAL A 105 -11.62 3.62 -1.79
C VAL A 105 -10.88 2.29 -1.77
N ALA A 106 -10.53 1.83 -0.57
CA ALA A 106 -9.96 0.51 -0.34
C ALA A 106 -10.91 -0.61 -0.84
N PRO A 107 -10.36 -1.75 -1.30
CA PRO A 107 -11.18 -2.90 -1.72
C PRO A 107 -11.95 -3.54 -0.55
N ARG A 108 -11.62 -3.17 0.69
CA ARG A 108 -12.27 -3.63 1.92
C ARG A 108 -12.72 -2.44 2.75
N ASN A 109 -13.75 -2.66 3.58
CA ASN A 109 -14.16 -1.70 4.59
C ASN A 109 -13.24 -1.83 5.80
N GLU A 110 -12.25 -0.96 5.89
CA GLU A 110 -11.25 -0.92 6.95
C GLU A 110 -11.47 0.32 7.80
N THR A 111 -11.19 0.23 9.10
CA THR A 111 -11.23 1.42 9.95
C THR A 111 -9.96 2.24 9.80
N GLU A 112 -10.03 3.51 10.17
CA GLU A 112 -8.86 4.40 10.17
C GLU A 112 -7.76 3.90 11.11
N GLU A 113 -8.12 3.22 12.21
CA GLU A 113 -7.15 2.58 13.11
C GLU A 113 -6.42 1.39 12.47
N GLU A 114 -7.13 0.61 11.65
CA GLU A 114 -6.56 -0.52 10.90
C GLU A 114 -5.55 -0.04 9.86
N PHE A 115 -5.85 1.07 9.19
CA PHE A 115 -4.93 1.72 8.27
C PHE A 115 -3.70 2.30 8.98
N GLU A 116 -3.89 3.04 10.09
CA GLU A 116 -2.78 3.58 10.91
C GLU A 116 -1.82 2.47 11.38
N ALA A 117 -2.38 1.34 11.86
CA ALA A 117 -1.60 0.21 12.31
C ALA A 117 -0.74 -0.39 11.18
N ALA A 118 -1.28 -0.46 9.95
CA ALA A 118 -0.61 -1.07 8.81
C ALA A 118 0.55 -0.23 8.27
N ILE A 119 0.39 1.10 8.13
CA ILE A 119 1.44 1.98 7.59
C ILE A 119 2.40 2.53 8.66
N GLY A 120 2.01 2.42 9.93
CA GLY A 120 2.74 2.89 11.09
C GLY A 120 2.53 4.38 11.40
N PRO A 121 2.69 4.79 12.68
CA PRO A 121 2.26 6.09 13.18
C PRO A 121 3.02 7.28 12.54
N ALA A 122 4.27 7.08 12.11
CA ALA A 122 5.04 8.13 11.45
C ALA A 122 4.50 8.46 10.05
N LYS A 123 4.17 7.44 9.25
CA LYS A 123 3.59 7.62 7.92
C LYS A 123 2.14 8.05 7.99
N TYR A 124 1.41 7.55 8.98
CA TYR A 124 0.04 7.99 9.24
C TYR A 124 -0.03 9.49 9.56
N ARG A 125 0.87 10.01 10.40
CA ARG A 125 0.99 11.45 10.64
C ARG A 125 1.31 12.24 9.36
N ALA A 126 2.23 11.75 8.53
CA ALA A 126 2.55 12.41 7.26
C ALA A 126 1.40 12.36 6.26
N HIS A 127 0.59 11.29 6.28
CA HIS A 127 -0.64 11.18 5.51
C HIS A 127 -1.69 12.20 5.97
N LEU A 128 -1.90 12.38 7.29
CA LEU A 128 -2.81 13.39 7.83
C LEU A 128 -2.38 14.82 7.42
N ASN A 129 -1.08 15.11 7.41
CA ASN A 129 -0.58 16.40 6.93
C ASN A 129 -0.90 16.63 5.44
N PHE A 130 -0.80 15.59 4.60
CA PHE A 130 -1.19 15.66 3.19
C PHE A 130 -2.70 15.90 3.03
N GLN A 131 -3.51 15.16 3.77
CA GLN A 131 -4.97 15.20 3.63
C GLN A 131 -5.61 16.48 4.18
N TYR A 132 -5.05 17.05 5.25
CA TYR A 132 -5.62 18.20 5.94
C TYR A 132 -4.81 19.49 5.78
N GLY A 133 -3.63 19.45 5.13
CA GLY A 133 -2.78 20.62 4.89
C GLY A 133 -2.26 21.28 6.17
N VAL A 134 -2.24 20.57 7.29
CA VAL A 134 -1.76 21.09 8.57
C VAL A 134 -0.24 20.94 8.60
N VAL A 135 0.45 22.08 8.45
CA VAL A 135 1.89 22.24 8.69
C VAL A 135 2.09 22.98 10.00
#